data_AF-A0A817G0P5-F1
#
_entry.id   AF-A0A817G0P5-F1
#
_cell.length_a   1.000
_cell.length_b   1.000
_cell.length_c   1.000
_cell.angle_alpha   90.00
_cell.angle_beta   90.00
_cell.angle_gamma   90.00
#
_symmetry.space_group_name_H-M   'P 1'
#
loop_
_entity.id
_entity.type
_entity.pdbx_description
1 polymer ?
#
loop_
_entity_poly.entity_id
_entity_poly.type
_entity_poly.pdbx_seq_one_letter_code
_entity_poly.pdbx_strand_id
1 'polypeptide(L)'
;MILNIGWLFIWDRGYFGWSLLVIFFIKLDIWLVRILVHNGLAIYGTWLYLATLLNLTIWISQIYNKNAQSITDASTAALTFVLVGIIVYFVCENFIFYSSMAYTFVPWFVVIFALSGVLSKNYKRNDIPDRNKFYVLALLIICCILFIIRLGLFIMGYIRNRIPTIQEP
;
A
#
# COMPACT_ATOMS: atom_id res chain seq x y z
N MET A 1 -12.66 2.18 23.20
CA MET A 1 -13.91 2.94 23.44
C MET A 1 -14.10 3.33 24.92
N ILE A 2 -13.85 2.42 25.88
CA ILE A 2 -13.98 2.69 27.33
C ILE A 2 -13.10 3.85 27.84
N LEU A 3 -11.85 3.97 27.37
CA LEU A 3 -10.95 5.06 27.77
C LEU A 3 -11.44 6.46 27.33
N ASN A 4 -12.21 6.54 26.24
CA ASN A 4 -12.67 7.81 25.66
C ASN A 4 -13.74 8.51 26.52
N ILE A 5 -14.40 7.76 27.42
CA ILE A 5 -15.37 8.27 28.39
C ILE A 5 -14.77 8.26 29.81
N GLY A 6 -13.80 7.38 30.09
CA GLY A 6 -13.17 7.25 31.40
C GLY A 6 -12.48 8.52 31.91
N TRP A 7 -11.97 9.38 31.03
CA TRP A 7 -11.30 10.62 31.44
C TRP A 7 -12.26 11.65 32.08
N LEU A 8 -13.54 11.64 31.69
CA LEU A 8 -14.59 12.49 32.29
C LEU A 8 -14.84 12.09 33.74
N PHE A 9 -14.88 10.78 34.03
CA PHE A 9 -15.08 10.28 35.39
C PHE A 9 -13.86 10.55 36.30
N ILE A 10 -12.65 10.57 35.74
CA ILE A 10 -11.42 10.93 36.47
C ILE A 10 -11.40 12.42 36.79
N TRP A 11 -11.88 13.26 35.87
CA TRP A 11 -12.04 14.69 36.09
C TRP A 11 -13.09 14.96 37.18
N ASP A 12 -14.24 14.30 37.12
CA ASP A 12 -15.33 14.44 38.10
C ASP A 12 -14.89 14.11 39.53
N ARG A 13 -13.87 13.25 39.68
CA ARG A 13 -13.22 12.88 40.96
C ARG A 13 -12.13 13.85 41.43
N GLY A 14 -11.87 14.95 40.70
CA GLY A 14 -10.87 15.97 41.07
C GLY A 14 -9.42 15.64 40.67
N TYR A 15 -9.19 14.55 39.92
CA TYR A 15 -7.85 14.12 39.51
C TYR A 15 -7.42 14.72 38.17
N PHE A 16 -7.27 16.04 38.10
CA PHE A 16 -6.97 16.77 36.86
C PHE A 16 -5.69 16.30 36.14
N GLY A 17 -4.60 16.02 36.88
CA GLY A 17 -3.34 15.55 36.28
C GLY A 17 -3.46 14.18 35.60
N TRP A 18 -4.21 13.26 36.22
CA TRP A 18 -4.46 11.93 35.65
C TRP A 18 -5.34 11.99 34.40
N SER A 19 -6.27 12.93 34.34
CA SER A 19 -7.13 13.13 33.17
C SER A 19 -6.31 13.52 31.92
N LEU A 20 -5.30 14.39 32.07
CA LEU A 20 -4.40 14.77 30.98
C LEU A 20 -3.56 13.60 30.45
N LEU A 21 -3.08 12.72 31.34
CA LEU A 21 -2.36 11.51 30.95
C LEU A 21 -3.25 10.58 30.11
N VAL A 22 -4.50 10.37 30.53
CA VAL A 22 -5.45 9.54 29.77
C VAL A 22 -5.73 10.13 28.39
N ILE A 23 -5.93 11.45 28.28
CA ILE A 23 -6.11 12.13 26.99
C ILE A 23 -4.88 11.96 26.09
N PHE A 24 -3.67 12.09 26.65
CA PHE A 24 -2.43 11.85 25.92
C PHE A 24 -2.37 10.41 25.38
N PHE A 25 -2.64 9.41 26.22
CA PHE A 25 -2.68 8.01 25.80
C PHE A 25 -3.73 7.75 24.73
N ILE A 26 -4.93 8.34 24.82
CA ILE A 26 -5.97 8.21 23.77
C ILE A 26 -5.47 8.75 22.42
N LYS A 27 -4.82 9.92 22.41
CA LYS A 27 -4.27 10.50 21.17
C LYS A 27 -3.18 9.61 20.58
N LEU A 28 -2.31 9.08 21.43
CA LEU A 28 -1.23 8.17 21.05
C LEU A 28 -1.79 6.87 20.47
N ASP A 29 -2.83 6.30 21.07
CA ASP A 29 -3.49 5.07 20.63
C ASP A 29 -4.13 5.23 19.24
N ILE A 30 -4.81 6.36 18.98
CA ILE A 30 -5.37 6.67 17.65
C ILE A 30 -4.27 6.75 16.58
N TRP A 31 -3.13 7.36 16.92
CA TRP A 31 -2.00 7.49 16.00
C TRP A 31 -1.34 6.12 15.74
N LEU A 32 -1.18 5.30 16.78
CA LEU A 32 -0.66 3.94 16.68
C LEU A 32 -1.56 3.04 15.82
N VAL A 33 -2.88 3.11 15.98
CA VAL A 33 -3.80 2.32 15.15
C VAL A 33 -3.73 2.74 13.68
N ARG A 34 -3.60 4.05 13.40
CA ARG A 34 -3.46 4.53 12.01
C ARG A 34 -2.12 4.12 11.40
N ILE A 35 -1.02 4.27 12.12
CA ILE A 35 0.29 3.95 11.56
C ILE A 35 0.53 2.45 11.54
N LEU A 36 0.35 1.75 12.65
CA LEU A 36 0.75 0.37 12.76
C LEU A 36 -0.29 -0.57 12.16
N VAL A 37 -1.56 -0.45 12.57
CA VAL A 37 -2.59 -1.43 12.19
C VAL A 37 -3.00 -1.26 10.74
N HIS A 38 -3.26 -0.04 10.28
CA HIS A 38 -3.68 0.17 8.88
C HIS A 38 -2.54 -0.13 7.89
N ASN A 39 -1.29 0.29 8.18
CA ASN A 39 -0.18 -0.09 7.30
C ASN A 39 0.12 -1.59 7.37
N GLY A 40 0.04 -2.22 8.55
CA GLY A 40 0.20 -3.66 8.70
C GLY A 40 -0.84 -4.45 7.90
N LEU A 41 -2.11 -4.04 7.97
CA LEU A 41 -3.18 -4.64 7.20
C LEU A 41 -3.00 -4.41 5.69
N ALA A 42 -2.53 -3.23 5.29
CA ALA A 42 -2.24 -2.92 3.90
C ALA A 42 -1.09 -3.78 3.36
N ILE A 43 0.00 -3.97 4.12
CA ILE A 43 1.09 -4.91 3.77
C ILE A 43 0.53 -6.31 3.55
N TYR A 44 -0.25 -6.81 4.52
CA TYR A 44 -0.80 -8.15 4.49
C TYR A 44 -1.71 -8.34 3.27
N GLY A 45 -2.60 -7.39 3.02
CA GLY A 45 -3.51 -7.41 1.87
C GLY A 45 -2.76 -7.41 0.54
N THR A 46 -1.76 -6.53 0.37
CA THR A 46 -0.95 -6.47 -0.85
C THR A 46 -0.14 -7.74 -1.05
N TRP A 47 0.48 -8.26 0.01
CA TRP A 47 1.26 -9.50 -0.07
C TRP A 47 0.38 -10.69 -0.43
N LEU A 48 -0.79 -10.82 0.21
CA LEU A 48 -1.73 -11.89 -0.07
C LEU A 48 -2.23 -11.82 -1.52
N TYR A 49 -2.58 -10.63 -2.01
CA TYR A 49 -2.98 -10.42 -3.40
C TYR A 49 -1.91 -10.85 -4.42
N LEU A 50 -0.63 -10.55 -4.15
CA LEU A 50 0.46 -10.98 -5.00
C LEU A 50 0.69 -12.49 -4.92
N ALA A 51 0.62 -13.07 -3.72
CA ALA A 51 0.75 -14.49 -3.50
C ALA A 51 -0.37 -15.32 -4.14
N THR A 52 -1.61 -14.81 -4.14
CA THR A 52 -2.74 -15.49 -4.80
C THR A 52 -2.55 -15.52 -6.32
N LEU A 53 -2.16 -14.40 -6.93
CA LEU A 53 -1.84 -14.35 -8.36
C LEU A 53 -0.69 -15.29 -8.73
N LEU A 54 0.37 -15.31 -7.92
CA LEU A 54 1.52 -16.20 -8.13
C LEU A 54 1.11 -17.67 -8.05
N ASN A 55 0.32 -18.06 -7.03
CA ASN A 55 -0.18 -19.43 -6.90
C ASN A 55 -1.14 -19.79 -8.04
N LEU A 56 -1.96 -18.86 -8.51
CA LEU A 56 -2.85 -19.05 -9.65
C LEU A 56 -2.05 -19.31 -10.94
N THR A 57 -1.00 -18.52 -11.21
CA THR A 57 -0.12 -18.76 -12.37
C THR A 57 0.54 -20.14 -12.31
N ILE A 58 1.01 -20.56 -11.12
CA ILE A 58 1.60 -21.90 -10.93
C ILE A 58 0.55 -22.97 -11.23
N TRP A 59 -0.65 -22.85 -10.68
CA TRP A 59 -1.72 -23.83 -10.89
C TRP A 59 -2.11 -23.96 -12.37
N ILE A 60 -2.29 -22.83 -13.08
CA ILE A 60 -2.58 -22.84 -14.52
C ILE A 60 -1.43 -23.53 -15.28
N SER A 61 -0.17 -23.20 -14.96
CA SER A 61 0.98 -23.82 -15.63
C SER A 61 1.05 -25.33 -15.45
N GLN A 62 0.59 -25.85 -14.30
CA GLN A 62 0.57 -27.28 -14.02
C GLN A 62 -0.50 -28.03 -14.82
N ILE A 63 -1.71 -27.46 -14.94
CA ILE A 63 -2.81 -28.05 -15.70
C ILE A 63 -2.46 -28.24 -17.17
N TYR A 64 -1.76 -27.27 -17.75
CA TYR A 64 -1.32 -27.33 -19.15
C TYR A 64 0.04 -28.01 -19.32
N ASN A 65 0.41 -28.89 -18.39
CA ASN A 65 1.64 -29.70 -18.41
C ASN A 65 2.91 -28.89 -18.71
N LYS A 66 3.00 -27.67 -18.14
CA LYS A 66 4.12 -26.74 -18.32
C LYS A 66 4.40 -26.37 -19.79
N ASN A 67 3.37 -26.35 -20.64
CA ASN A 67 3.49 -25.82 -21.99
C ASN A 67 3.96 -24.36 -21.94
N ALA A 68 5.05 -24.06 -22.66
CA ALA A 68 5.68 -22.75 -22.70
C ALA A 68 4.71 -21.62 -23.04
N GLN A 69 3.80 -21.85 -24.00
CA GLN A 69 2.81 -20.84 -24.41
C GLN A 69 1.78 -20.56 -23.31
N SER A 70 1.32 -21.61 -22.62
CA SER A 70 0.37 -21.46 -21.50
C SER A 70 1.01 -20.72 -20.31
N ILE A 71 2.27 -21.03 -19.99
CA ILE A 71 3.02 -20.33 -18.93
C ILE A 71 3.10 -18.83 -19.22
N THR A 72 3.32 -18.47 -20.48
CA THR A 72 3.50 -17.08 -20.87
C THR A 72 2.20 -16.30 -20.81
N ASP A 73 1.11 -16.92 -21.25
CA ASP A 73 -0.23 -16.33 -21.23
C ASP A 73 -0.72 -16.16 -19.79
N ALA A 74 -0.53 -17.17 -18.94
CA ALA A 74 -0.90 -17.12 -17.52
C ALA A 74 -0.10 -16.06 -16.75
N SER A 75 1.19 -15.92 -17.05
CA SER A 75 2.03 -14.89 -16.43
C SER A 75 1.64 -13.49 -16.91
N THR A 76 1.34 -13.33 -18.21
CA THR A 76 0.86 -12.06 -18.75
C THR A 76 -0.45 -11.65 -18.09
N ALA A 77 -1.39 -12.59 -17.93
CA ALA A 77 -2.64 -12.36 -17.23
C ALA A 77 -2.42 -11.95 -15.76
N ALA A 78 -1.52 -12.61 -15.04
CA ALA A 78 -1.20 -12.22 -13.68
C ALA A 78 -0.62 -10.78 -13.61
N LEU A 79 0.27 -10.42 -14.53
CA LEU A 79 0.86 -9.08 -14.58
C LEU A 79 -0.16 -8.00 -14.95
N THR A 80 -1.13 -8.30 -15.83
CA THR A 80 -2.22 -7.36 -16.13
C THR A 80 -3.12 -7.18 -14.91
N PHE A 81 -3.41 -8.23 -14.14
CA PHE A 81 -4.12 -8.08 -12.87
C PHE A 81 -3.35 -7.18 -11.91
N VAL A 82 -2.05 -7.38 -11.74
CA VAL A 82 -1.21 -6.49 -10.89
C VAL A 82 -1.30 -5.04 -11.37
N LEU A 83 -1.22 -4.79 -12.68
CA LEU A 83 -1.37 -3.45 -13.26
C LEU A 83 -2.71 -2.81 -12.90
N VAL A 84 -3.81 -3.56 -13.07
CA VAL A 84 -5.15 -3.10 -12.69
C VAL A 84 -5.22 -2.82 -11.19
N GLY A 85 -4.66 -3.71 -10.36
CA GLY A 85 -4.60 -3.52 -8.91
C GLY A 85 -3.88 -2.23 -8.50
N ILE A 86 -2.75 -1.90 -9.15
CA ILE A 86 -2.00 -0.65 -8.92
C ILE A 86 -2.82 0.57 -9.32
N ILE A 87 -3.49 0.54 -10.47
CA ILE A 87 -4.34 1.64 -10.93
C ILE A 87 -5.51 1.87 -9.98
N VAL A 88 -6.21 0.79 -9.60
CA VAL A 88 -7.31 0.85 -8.64
C VAL A 88 -6.82 1.40 -7.31
N TYR A 89 -5.68 0.93 -6.81
CA TYR A 89 -5.10 1.42 -5.57
C TYR A 89 -4.77 2.92 -5.66
N PHE A 90 -4.14 3.37 -6.74
CA PHE A 90 -3.81 4.78 -6.96
C PHE A 90 -5.08 5.66 -7.01
N VAL A 91 -6.14 5.21 -7.67
CA VAL A 91 -7.42 5.95 -7.73
C VAL A 91 -8.08 6.00 -6.35
N CYS A 92 -8.16 4.87 -5.66
CA CYS A 92 -8.71 4.79 -4.30
C CYS A 92 -7.94 5.70 -3.33
N GLU A 93 -6.61 5.70 -3.41
CA GLU A 93 -5.75 6.47 -2.52
C GLU A 93 -5.83 7.99 -2.78
N ASN A 94 -5.96 8.43 -4.03
CA ASN A 94 -5.96 9.86 -4.36
C ASN A 94 -7.36 10.50 -4.38
N PHE A 95 -8.42 9.74 -4.71
CA PHE A 95 -9.77 10.30 -4.86
C PHE A 95 -10.74 9.84 -3.78
N ILE A 96 -10.89 8.53 -3.60
CA ILE A 96 -11.99 7.97 -2.79
C ILE A 96 -11.69 8.05 -1.29
N PHE A 97 -10.49 7.63 -0.89
CA PHE A 97 -10.10 7.47 0.52
C PHE A 97 -8.94 8.39 0.91
N TYR A 98 -8.80 9.55 0.24
CA TYR A 98 -7.71 10.48 0.47
C TYR A 98 -7.46 10.76 1.97
N SER A 99 -8.53 11.01 2.75
CA SER A 99 -8.43 11.31 4.18
C SER A 99 -7.87 10.16 5.03
N SER A 100 -8.25 8.92 4.71
CA SER A 100 -7.88 7.73 5.51
C SER A 100 -6.59 7.07 5.03
N MET A 101 -6.32 7.10 3.72
CA MET A 101 -5.17 6.45 3.09
C MET A 101 -3.99 7.41 2.84
N ALA A 102 -4.11 8.69 3.17
CA ALA A 102 -3.02 9.68 3.05
C ALA A 102 -1.68 9.21 3.68
N TYR A 103 -1.75 8.38 4.71
CA TYR A 103 -0.59 7.93 5.49
C TYR A 103 -0.16 6.50 5.17
N THR A 104 -0.79 5.83 4.19
CA THR A 104 -0.56 4.42 3.90
C THR A 104 0.30 4.25 2.65
N PHE A 105 1.62 4.39 2.81
CA PHE A 105 2.57 4.29 1.70
C PHE A 105 3.10 2.88 1.47
N VAL A 106 2.90 1.96 2.43
CA VAL A 106 3.58 0.67 2.43
C VAL A 106 3.21 -0.26 1.26
N PRO A 107 1.98 -0.28 0.73
CA PRO A 107 1.64 -1.09 -0.45
C PRO A 107 2.55 -0.86 -1.65
N TRP A 108 2.97 0.39 -1.90
CA TRP A 108 3.91 0.73 -2.98
C TRP A 108 5.25 0.02 -2.81
N PHE A 109 5.81 0.04 -1.59
CA PHE A 109 7.06 -0.65 -1.27
C PHE A 109 6.93 -2.16 -1.46
N VAL A 110 5.81 -2.75 -1.03
CA VAL A 110 5.56 -4.19 -1.14
C VAL A 110 5.49 -4.62 -2.62
N VAL A 111 4.77 -3.88 -3.46
CA VAL A 111 4.66 -4.16 -4.89
C VAL A 111 6.03 -4.04 -5.58
N ILE A 112 6.79 -2.97 -5.30
CA ILE A 112 8.13 -2.78 -5.86
C ILE A 112 9.06 -3.93 -5.45
N PHE A 113 9.03 -4.33 -4.17
CA PHE A 113 9.85 -5.42 -3.66
C PHE A 113 9.48 -6.76 -4.32
N ALA A 114 8.19 -7.07 -4.43
CA ALA A 114 7.73 -8.30 -5.05
C ALA A 114 8.07 -8.37 -6.54
N LEU A 115 7.84 -7.29 -7.30
CA LEU A 115 8.18 -7.21 -8.72
C LEU A 115 9.69 -7.30 -8.93
N SER A 116 10.50 -6.69 -8.06
CA SER A 116 11.96 -6.82 -8.08
C SER A 116 12.39 -8.27 -7.85
N GLY A 117 11.74 -8.97 -6.91
CA GLY A 117 11.93 -10.40 -6.68
C GLY A 117 11.59 -11.24 -7.92
N VAL A 118 10.45 -10.98 -8.56
CA VAL A 118 10.04 -11.66 -9.80
C VAL A 118 11.03 -11.39 -10.93
N LEU A 119 11.46 -10.14 -11.11
CA LEU A 119 12.42 -9.76 -12.14
C LEU A 119 13.77 -10.44 -11.92
N SER A 120 14.34 -10.35 -10.72
CA SER A 120 15.66 -10.93 -10.41
C SER A 120 15.73 -12.44 -10.67
N LYS A 121 14.65 -13.17 -10.38
CA LYS A 121 14.57 -14.62 -10.60
C LYS A 121 14.41 -14.99 -12.08
N ASN A 122 13.71 -14.18 -12.87
CA ASN A 122 13.33 -14.53 -14.25
C ASN A 122 14.19 -13.83 -15.32
N TYR A 123 14.99 -12.82 -14.97
CA TYR A 123 15.76 -12.03 -15.93
C TYR A 123 16.84 -12.85 -16.65
N LYS A 124 17.59 -13.69 -15.94
CA LYS A 124 18.69 -14.51 -16.51
C LYS A 124 18.21 -15.83 -17.11
N ARG A 125 16.90 -16.08 -17.13
CA ARG A 125 16.35 -17.36 -17.58
C ARG A 125 16.05 -17.32 -19.07
N ASN A 126 16.86 -18.04 -19.85
CA ASN A 126 16.71 -18.10 -21.31
C ASN A 126 15.47 -18.91 -21.76
N ASP A 127 14.90 -19.73 -20.88
CA ASP A 127 13.72 -20.57 -21.18
C ASP A 127 12.40 -19.78 -21.27
N ILE A 128 12.36 -18.54 -20.77
CA ILE A 128 11.14 -17.72 -20.68
C ILE A 128 11.20 -16.69 -21.82
N PRO A 129 10.18 -16.60 -22.68
CA PRO A 129 10.19 -15.63 -23.77
C PRO A 129 10.19 -14.20 -23.25
N ASP A 130 10.91 -13.35 -23.96
CA ASP A 130 11.36 -12.07 -23.44
C ASP A 130 10.24 -11.07 -23.12
N ARG A 131 9.05 -11.27 -23.72
CA ARG A 131 7.85 -10.45 -23.51
C ARG A 131 7.55 -10.20 -22.03
N ASN A 132 7.54 -11.27 -21.22
CA ASN A 132 7.14 -11.16 -19.81
C ASN A 132 8.22 -10.48 -18.96
N LYS A 133 9.50 -10.63 -19.35
CA LYS A 133 10.61 -9.93 -18.70
C LYS A 133 10.48 -8.42 -18.92
N PHE A 134 10.22 -8.00 -20.16
CA PHE A 134 9.97 -6.60 -20.48
C PHE A 134 8.72 -6.06 -19.78
N TYR A 135 7.65 -6.85 -19.70
CA TYR A 135 6.41 -6.44 -19.03
C TYR A 135 6.62 -6.16 -17.53
N VAL A 136 7.28 -7.09 -16.81
CA VAL A 136 7.60 -6.90 -15.38
C VAL A 136 8.48 -5.66 -15.18
N LEU A 137 9.49 -5.48 -16.02
CA LEU A 137 10.38 -4.32 -15.95
C LEU A 137 9.62 -3.00 -16.17
N ALA A 138 8.78 -2.93 -17.21
CA ALA A 138 7.96 -1.75 -17.50
C ALA A 138 7.02 -1.44 -16.34
N LEU A 139 6.37 -2.46 -15.77
CA LEU A 139 5.45 -2.31 -14.66
C LEU A 139 6.16 -1.86 -13.38
N LEU A 140 7.38 -2.35 -13.11
CA LEU A 140 8.23 -1.87 -12.02
C LEU A 140 8.58 -0.38 -12.17
N ILE A 141 8.95 0.05 -13.38
CA ILE A 141 9.25 1.46 -13.67
C ILE A 141 7.99 2.32 -13.42
N ILE A 142 6.83 1.88 -13.90
CA ILE A 142 5.55 2.57 -13.69
C ILE A 142 5.24 2.68 -12.19
N CYS A 143 5.42 1.61 -11.41
CA CYS A 143 5.26 1.64 -9.95
C CYS A 143 6.16 2.68 -9.28
N CYS A 144 7.44 2.73 -9.66
CA CYS A 144 8.39 3.71 -9.12
C CYS A 144 7.97 5.14 -9.45
N ILE A 145 7.54 5.41 -10.69
CA ILE A 145 7.08 6.74 -11.12
C ILE A 145 5.83 7.15 -10.32
N LEU A 146 4.82 6.27 -10.22
CA LEU A 146 3.59 6.55 -9.47
C LEU A 146 3.87 6.79 -7.98
N PHE A 147 4.82 6.05 -7.39
CA PHE A 147 5.24 6.25 -6.02
C PHE A 147 5.90 7.63 -5.81
N ILE A 148 6.76 8.07 -6.73
CA ILE A 148 7.38 9.40 -6.68
C ILE A 148 6.32 10.50 -6.82
N ILE A 149 5.39 10.36 -7.77
CA ILE A 149 4.26 11.30 -7.95
C ILE A 149 3.46 11.40 -6.65
N ARG A 150 3.16 10.26 -6.02
CA ARG A 150 2.41 10.21 -4.76
C ARG A 150 3.14 10.94 -3.64
N LEU A 151 4.45 10.73 -3.47
CA LEU A 151 5.25 11.46 -2.50
C LEU A 151 5.18 12.97 -2.74
N GLY A 152 5.28 13.41 -3.99
CA GLY A 152 5.14 14.81 -4.37
C GLY A 152 3.78 15.40 -3.98
N LEU A 153 2.69 14.71 -4.33
CA LEU A 153 1.31 15.14 -4.00
C LEU A 153 1.09 15.22 -2.49
N PHE A 154 1.59 14.24 -1.72
CA PHE A 154 1.51 14.25 -0.27
C PHE A 154 2.26 15.43 0.34
N ILE A 155 3.50 15.69 -0.10
CA ILE A 155 4.31 16.82 0.37
C ILE A 155 3.63 18.14 0.03
N MET A 156 3.14 18.31 -1.21
CA MET A 156 2.42 19.51 -1.62
C MET A 156 1.15 19.75 -0.78
N GLY A 157 0.36 18.71 -0.56
CA GLY A 157 -0.84 18.78 0.29
C GLY A 157 -0.52 19.10 1.75
N TYR A 158 0.57 18.55 2.28
CA TYR A 158 1.06 18.84 3.62
C TYR A 158 1.52 20.31 3.76
N ILE A 159 2.28 20.82 2.79
CA ILE A 159 2.74 22.22 2.78
C ILE A 159 1.54 23.17 2.67
N ARG A 160 0.61 22.93 1.75
CA ARG A 160 -0.58 23.77 1.56
C ARG A 160 -1.44 23.87 2.82
N ASN A 161 -1.58 22.79 3.59
CA ASN A 161 -2.35 22.78 4.83
C ASN A 161 -1.59 23.34 6.04
N ARG A 162 -0.26 23.52 5.96
CA ARG A 162 0.60 24.06 7.02
C ARG A 162 0.87 25.54 6.89
N ILE A 163 0.73 26.13 5.71
CA ILE A 163 0.83 27.57 5.51
C ILE A 163 -0.57 28.14 5.74
N PRO A 164 -0.88 28.74 6.91
CA PRO A 164 -2.05 29.60 6.98
C PRO A 164 -1.82 30.67 5.93
N THR A 165 -2.72 30.78 4.97
CA THR A 165 -2.80 31.96 4.12
C THR A 165 -2.80 33.15 5.04
N ILE A 166 -1.71 33.93 5.04
CA ILE A 166 -1.71 35.29 5.54
C ILE A 166 -2.74 35.98 4.64
N GLN A 167 -3.99 36.00 5.07
CA GLN A 167 -4.97 36.90 4.50
C GLN A 167 -4.53 38.27 4.99
N GLU A 168 -3.76 38.95 4.13
CA GLU A 168 -3.56 40.39 4.23
C GLU A 168 -4.93 41.10 4.21
N PRO A 169 -5.04 42.23 4.92
CA PRO A 169 -6.30 42.84 5.36
C PRO A 169 -7.25 43.30 4.23
#